data_AF-A0A8T1SQS0-F1
#
_entry.id   AF-A0A8T1SQS0-F1
#
_cell.length_a   1.000
_cell.length_b   1.000
_cell.length_c   1.000
_cell.angle_alpha   90.00
_cell.angle_beta   90.00
_cell.angle_gamma   90.00
#
_symmetry.space_group_name_H-M   'P 1'
#
loop_
_entity.id
_entity.type
_entity.pdbx_description
1 polymer ?
#
loop_
_entity_poly.entity_id
_entity_poly.type
_entity_poly.pdbx_seq_one_letter_code
_entity_poly.pdbx_strand_id
1 'polypeptide(L)'
;MLHFQQNKVNQASLQLLEKMGEQFPVQCLNENSNFISLQNVLSSREFQKENAMVAILEILQQIFNIFSKSQLQTAWDRSSIVAFQNGLHQQKKKMETTYPQNEDLTRLKVKKYFRVIDNFLKEKQYSLCAYEIIREEMRRCFLFIDQLTKRLKN
;
A
#
# COMPACT_ATOMS: atom_id res chain seq x y z
N MET A 1 16.23 15.18 1.65
CA MET A 1 16.32 14.57 0.31
C MET A 1 15.40 13.35 0.16
N LEU A 2 15.46 12.36 1.07
CA LEU A 2 14.62 11.15 1.00
C LEU A 2 13.10 11.42 1.10
N HIS A 3 12.67 12.30 2.01
CA HIS A 3 11.24 12.63 2.22
C HIS A 3 10.58 13.29 0.99
N PHE A 4 11.32 14.10 0.23
CA PHE A 4 10.78 14.83 -0.92
C PHE A 4 10.53 13.87 -2.09
N GLN A 5 11.48 12.95 -2.29
CA GLN A 5 11.32 11.86 -3.25
C GLN A 5 10.16 10.96 -2.84
N GLN A 6 10.03 10.61 -1.55
CA GLN A 6 8.90 9.79 -1.09
C GLN A 6 7.56 10.45 -1.37
N ASN A 7 7.39 11.74 -1.07
CA ASN A 7 6.15 12.47 -1.36
C ASN A 7 5.79 12.48 -2.84
N LYS A 8 6.77 12.73 -3.72
CA LYS A 8 6.52 12.77 -5.17
C LYS A 8 6.03 11.41 -5.67
N VAL A 9 6.66 10.32 -5.24
CA VAL A 9 6.24 8.99 -5.69
C VAL A 9 4.92 8.59 -5.03
N ASN A 10 4.68 8.97 -3.78
CA ASN A 10 3.40 8.75 -3.09
C ASN A 10 2.21 9.41 -3.84
N GLN A 11 2.40 10.65 -4.29
CA GLN A 11 1.40 11.36 -5.09
C GLN A 11 1.15 10.69 -6.44
N ALA A 12 2.21 10.27 -7.13
CA ALA A 12 2.08 9.53 -8.38
C ALA A 12 1.33 8.21 -8.19
N SER A 13 1.62 7.47 -7.11
CA SER A 13 0.91 6.25 -6.73
C SER A 13 -0.59 6.48 -6.50
N LEU A 14 -0.96 7.54 -5.78
CA LEU A 14 -2.36 7.90 -5.53
C LEU A 14 -3.10 8.21 -6.84
N GLN A 15 -2.49 9.00 -7.74
CA GLN A 15 -3.06 9.32 -9.04
C GLN A 15 -3.28 8.07 -9.91
N LEU A 16 -2.33 7.13 -9.88
CA LEU A 16 -2.45 5.88 -10.63
C LEU A 16 -3.56 4.99 -10.07
N LEU A 17 -3.69 4.87 -8.75
CA LEU A 17 -4.79 4.11 -8.11
C LEU A 17 -6.17 4.69 -8.44
N GLU A 18 -6.27 6.02 -8.55
CA GLU A 18 -7.50 6.69 -8.95
C GLU A 18 -7.86 6.41 -10.41
N LYS A 19 -6.87 6.48 -11.31
CA LYS A 19 -7.06 6.18 -12.74
C LYS A 19 -7.35 4.71 -13.05
N MET A 20 -6.88 3.77 -12.23
CA MET A 20 -7.02 2.33 -12.51
C MET A 20 -8.48 1.87 -12.58
N GLY A 21 -9.27 2.16 -11.55
CA GLY A 21 -10.65 1.68 -11.44
C GLY A 21 -11.70 2.79 -11.59
N GLU A 22 -11.27 4.03 -11.85
CA GLU A 22 -12.13 5.21 -11.89
C GLU A 22 -13.10 5.24 -10.68
N GLN A 23 -14.41 5.10 -10.94
CA GLN A 23 -15.46 5.03 -9.92
C GLN A 23 -15.59 3.64 -9.33
N PHE A 24 -15.72 3.58 -8.00
CA PHE A 24 -15.97 2.33 -7.30
C PHE A 24 -17.30 1.70 -7.76
N PRO A 25 -17.33 0.43 -8.19
CA PRO A 25 -18.54 -0.17 -8.73
C PRO A 25 -19.61 -0.40 -7.66
N VAL A 26 -20.84 0.04 -7.95
CA VAL A 26 -21.98 -0.02 -7.01
C VAL A 26 -22.27 -1.45 -6.56
N GLN A 27 -22.09 -2.44 -7.45
CA GLN A 27 -22.28 -3.85 -7.12
C GLN A 27 -21.33 -4.37 -6.03
N CYS A 28 -20.23 -3.67 -5.76
CA CYS A 28 -19.23 -4.05 -4.78
C CYS A 28 -19.48 -3.45 -3.39
N LEU A 29 -20.45 -2.53 -3.23
CA LEU A 29 -20.69 -1.82 -1.98
C LEU A 29 -21.13 -2.73 -0.82
N ASN A 30 -21.77 -3.85 -1.13
CA ASN A 30 -22.24 -4.81 -0.12
C ASN A 30 -21.12 -5.77 0.34
N GLU A 31 -19.96 -5.75 -0.32
CA GLU A 31 -18.86 -6.62 0.04
C GLU A 31 -18.04 -5.98 1.17
N ASN A 32 -18.13 -6.58 2.36
CA ASN A 32 -17.46 -6.05 3.53
C ASN A 32 -16.05 -6.65 3.68
N SER A 33 -15.06 -5.78 3.87
CA SER A 33 -13.68 -6.15 4.17
C SER A 33 -13.29 -6.06 5.64
N ASN A 34 -13.99 -5.25 6.44
CA ASN A 34 -13.71 -5.00 7.87
C ASN A 34 -12.21 -4.84 8.22
N PHE A 35 -11.42 -4.22 7.34
CA PHE A 35 -10.00 -4.00 7.61
C PHE A 35 -9.82 -2.95 8.71
N ILE A 36 -9.01 -3.28 9.72
CA ILE A 36 -8.61 -2.32 10.75
C ILE A 36 -7.59 -1.37 10.14
N SER A 37 -7.83 -0.06 10.21
CA SER A 37 -6.92 0.96 9.71
C SER A 37 -5.49 0.79 10.24
N LEU A 38 -4.49 1.02 9.38
CA LEU A 38 -3.07 1.05 9.76
C LEU A 38 -2.78 2.03 10.91
N GLN A 39 -3.54 3.12 11.02
CA GLN A 39 -3.44 4.07 12.13
C GLN A 39 -3.77 3.43 13.50
N ASN A 40 -4.65 2.42 13.52
CA ASN A 40 -5.00 1.69 14.73
C ASN A 40 -4.05 0.52 14.98
N VAL A 41 -3.46 -0.05 13.92
CA VAL A 41 -2.45 -1.12 14.01
C VAL A 41 -1.13 -0.58 14.57
N LEU A 42 -0.77 0.65 14.20
CA LEU A 42 0.47 1.30 14.58
C LEU A 42 0.25 2.28 15.74
N SER A 43 1.15 2.28 16.71
CA SER A 43 1.04 3.09 17.92
C SER A 43 1.72 4.45 17.74
N SER A 44 1.64 5.31 18.77
CA SER A 44 2.35 6.60 18.79
C SER A 44 3.87 6.46 18.55
N ARG A 45 4.47 5.32 18.95
CA ARG A 45 5.91 5.02 18.74
C ARG A 45 6.29 4.95 17.27
N GLU A 46 5.40 4.49 16.39
CA GLU A 46 5.65 4.40 14.95
C GLU A 46 5.56 5.74 14.22
N PHE A 47 5.25 6.81 14.93
CA PHE A 47 5.40 8.18 14.45
C PHE A 47 6.77 8.80 14.79
N GLN A 48 7.64 8.09 15.52
CA GLN A 48 9.05 8.47 15.68
C GLN A 48 9.83 8.17 14.41
N LYS A 49 10.92 8.91 14.16
CA LYS A 49 11.58 9.00 12.85
C LYS A 49 12.04 7.64 12.30
N GLU A 50 12.71 6.84 13.11
CA GLU A 50 13.25 5.54 12.73
C GLU A 50 12.10 4.54 12.44
N ASN A 51 11.12 4.46 13.34
CA ASN A 51 9.99 3.55 13.22
C ASN A 51 9.04 3.94 12.07
N ALA A 52 8.87 5.24 11.80
CA ALA A 52 8.07 5.74 10.70
C ALA A 52 8.69 5.38 9.35
N MET A 53 10.02 5.47 9.22
CA MET A 53 10.71 4.96 8.03
C MET A 53 10.51 3.46 7.89
N VAL A 54 10.73 2.67 8.95
CA VAL A 54 10.51 1.21 8.93
C VAL A 54 9.07 0.85 8.51
N ALA A 55 8.07 1.56 9.04
CA ALA A 55 6.67 1.38 8.69
C ALA A 55 6.41 1.69 7.21
N ILE A 56 6.87 2.85 6.71
CA ILE A 56 6.70 3.23 5.29
C ILE A 56 7.33 2.17 4.38
N LEU A 57 8.56 1.76 4.68
CA LEU A 57 9.29 0.76 3.89
C LEU A 57 8.52 -0.57 3.83
N GLU A 58 8.06 -1.06 4.97
CA GLU A 58 7.31 -2.33 5.03
C GLU A 58 5.95 -2.21 4.33
N ILE A 59 5.22 -1.11 4.50
CA ILE A 59 3.93 -0.90 3.83
C ILE A 59 4.14 -0.97 2.31
N LEU A 60 5.12 -0.23 1.77
CA LEU A 60 5.38 -0.23 0.32
C LEU A 60 5.79 -1.62 -0.19
N GLN A 61 6.58 -2.37 0.59
CA GLN A 61 6.96 -3.74 0.26
C GLN A 61 5.75 -4.66 0.16
N GLN A 62 4.82 -4.56 1.10
CA GLN A 62 3.60 -5.37 1.10
C GLN A 62 2.66 -4.98 -0.05
N ILE A 63 2.51 -3.69 -0.35
CA ILE A 63 1.76 -3.22 -1.53
C ILE A 63 2.36 -3.82 -2.80
N PHE A 64 3.69 -3.77 -2.98
CA PHE A 64 4.36 -4.39 -4.13
C PHE A 64 4.05 -5.89 -4.22
N ASN A 65 4.09 -6.62 -3.11
CA ASN A 65 3.79 -8.05 -3.09
C ASN A 65 2.35 -8.37 -3.50
N ILE A 66 1.38 -7.50 -3.21
CA ILE A 66 -0.02 -7.66 -3.64
C ILE A 66 -0.13 -7.42 -5.15
N PHE A 67 0.36 -6.28 -5.63
CA PHE A 67 0.21 -5.89 -7.04
C PHE A 67 1.14 -6.65 -8.00
N SER A 68 2.19 -7.32 -7.52
CA SER A 68 2.98 -8.24 -8.35
C SER A 68 2.25 -9.56 -8.61
N LYS A 69 1.32 -9.95 -7.73
CA LYS A 69 0.49 -11.15 -7.87
C LYS A 69 -0.83 -10.88 -8.58
N SER A 70 -1.26 -9.63 -8.69
CA SER A 70 -2.51 -9.28 -9.37
C SER A 70 -2.37 -9.66 -10.85
N GLN A 71 -2.97 -10.79 -11.23
CA GLN A 71 -3.05 -11.22 -12.61
C GLN A 71 -3.81 -10.16 -13.41
N LEU A 72 -3.46 -10.00 -14.68
CA LEU A 72 -4.03 -9.02 -15.62
C LEU A 72 -5.51 -9.29 -15.99
N GLN A 73 -6.33 -9.80 -15.07
CA GLN A 73 -7.74 -10.13 -15.26
C GLN A 73 -8.69 -9.12 -14.59
N THR A 74 -8.25 -7.88 -14.37
CA THR A 74 -9.10 -6.85 -13.78
C THR A 74 -9.63 -5.91 -14.86
N ALA A 75 -10.82 -5.34 -14.62
CA ALA A 75 -11.42 -4.32 -15.48
C ALA A 75 -10.68 -2.96 -15.45
N TRP A 76 -9.50 -2.91 -14.83
CA TRP A 76 -8.73 -1.69 -14.63
C TRP A 76 -7.95 -1.28 -15.87
N ASP A 77 -7.63 0.01 -15.95
CA ASP A 77 -6.75 0.54 -16.99
C ASP A 77 -5.36 -0.12 -16.92
N ARG A 78 -5.05 -0.89 -17.95
CA ARG A 78 -3.80 -1.65 -18.05
C ARG A 78 -2.58 -0.73 -18.00
N SER A 79 -2.66 0.45 -18.60
CA SER A 79 -1.53 1.39 -18.63
C SER A 79 -1.19 1.90 -17.23
N SER A 80 -2.21 2.21 -16.43
CA SER A 80 -2.10 2.65 -15.05
C SER A 80 -1.57 1.54 -14.15
N ILE A 81 -2.03 0.29 -14.29
CA ILE A 81 -1.50 -0.86 -13.55
C ILE A 81 0.00 -1.02 -13.81
N VAL A 82 0.41 -1.04 -15.08
CA VAL A 82 1.81 -1.24 -15.46
C VAL A 82 2.68 -0.10 -14.94
N ALA A 83 2.23 1.15 -15.08
CA ALA A 83 2.94 2.31 -14.55
C ALA A 83 3.10 2.24 -13.02
N PHE A 84 2.07 1.79 -12.32
CA PHE A 84 2.09 1.64 -10.87
C PHE A 84 3.00 0.51 -10.40
N GLN A 85 2.92 -0.67 -11.03
CA GLN A 85 3.81 -1.79 -10.75
C GLN A 85 5.27 -1.41 -10.99
N ASN A 86 5.57 -0.69 -12.08
CA ASN A 86 6.91 -0.18 -12.38
C ASN A 86 7.38 0.83 -11.32
N GLY A 87 6.51 1.75 -10.91
CA GLY A 87 6.82 2.72 -9.85
C GLY A 87 7.10 2.05 -8.50
N LEU A 88 6.33 1.02 -8.13
CA LEU A 88 6.56 0.22 -6.93
C LEU A 88 7.86 -0.58 -7.02
N HIS A 89 8.16 -1.17 -8.17
CA HIS A 89 9.41 -1.91 -8.38
C HIS A 89 10.65 -1.02 -8.21
N GLN A 90 10.62 0.18 -8.80
CA GLN A 90 11.69 1.17 -8.64
C GLN A 90 11.85 1.59 -7.17
N GLN A 91 10.73 1.83 -6.48
CA GLN A 91 10.71 2.13 -5.06
C GLN A 91 11.35 1.01 -4.24
N LYS A 92 10.93 -0.24 -4.46
CA LYS A 92 11.49 -1.42 -3.78
C LYS A 92 13.00 -1.52 -3.95
N LYS A 93 13.50 -1.45 -5.19
CA LYS A 93 14.94 -1.55 -5.48
C LYS A 93 15.77 -0.52 -4.71
N LYS A 94 15.26 0.72 -4.61
CA LYS A 94 15.92 1.79 -3.86
C LYS A 94 15.88 1.58 -2.35
N MET A 95 14.80 0.99 -1.85
CA MET A 95 14.66 0.68 -0.42
C MET A 95 15.61 -0.43 0.02
N GLU A 96 15.75 -1.49 -0.78
CA GLU A 96 16.65 -2.62 -0.49
C GLU A 96 18.12 -2.20 -0.37
N THR A 97 18.56 -1.20 -1.15
CA THR A 97 19.93 -0.68 -1.06
C THR A 97 20.16 0.24 0.14
N THR A 98 19.10 0.72 0.79
CA THR A 98 19.18 1.78 1.82
C THR A 98 18.96 1.26 3.25
N TYR A 99 18.14 0.21 3.43
CA TYR A 99 17.77 -0.29 4.76
C TYR A 99 17.80 -1.83 4.85
N PRO A 100 18.60 -2.41 5.75
CA PRO A 100 18.61 -3.85 5.99
C PRO A 100 17.25 -4.37 6.46
N GLN A 101 16.90 -5.60 6.05
CA GLN A 101 15.67 -6.28 6.45
C GLN A 101 15.79 -6.94 7.84
N ASN A 102 16.15 -6.17 8.86
CA ASN A 102 16.13 -6.66 10.25
C ASN A 102 14.68 -6.83 10.73
N GLU A 103 14.40 -7.88 11.50
CA GLU A 103 13.05 -8.09 12.03
C GLU A 103 12.77 -7.09 13.17
N ASP A 104 11.78 -6.22 12.95
CA ASP A 104 11.35 -5.17 13.90
C ASP A 104 9.87 -5.39 14.23
N LEU A 105 9.47 -5.10 15.46
CA LEU A 105 8.07 -5.17 15.91
C LEU A 105 7.13 -4.37 15.00
N THR A 106 7.56 -3.21 14.51
CA THR A 106 6.79 -2.40 13.55
C THR A 106 6.58 -3.16 12.24
N ARG A 107 7.60 -3.83 11.71
CA ARG A 107 7.46 -4.66 10.50
C ARG A 107 6.48 -5.80 10.73
N LEU A 108 6.56 -6.49 11.87
CA LEU A 108 5.66 -7.59 12.20
C LEU A 108 4.19 -7.14 12.24
N LYS A 109 3.90 -5.96 12.81
CA LYS A 109 2.56 -5.38 12.83
C LYS A 109 2.04 -5.10 11.42
N VAL A 110 2.85 -4.45 10.58
CA VAL A 110 2.47 -4.17 9.18
C VAL A 110 2.25 -5.47 8.41
N LYS A 111 3.16 -6.45 8.52
CA LYS A 111 3.00 -7.78 7.89
C LYS A 111 1.70 -8.47 8.33
N LYS A 112 1.34 -8.39 9.62
CA LYS A 112 0.09 -8.97 10.12
C LYS A 112 -1.13 -8.31 9.49
N TYR A 113 -1.13 -6.98 9.36
CA TYR A 113 -2.20 -6.26 8.68
C TYR A 113 -2.33 -6.69 7.21
N PHE A 114 -1.23 -6.74 6.45
CA PHE A 114 -1.26 -7.16 5.06
C PHE A 114 -1.58 -8.65 4.86
N ARG A 115 -1.32 -9.50 5.87
CA ARG A 115 -1.78 -10.90 5.86
C ARG A 115 -3.30 -11.02 5.85
N VAL A 116 -4.00 -10.14 6.56
CA VAL A 116 -5.48 -10.09 6.53
C VAL A 116 -5.97 -9.73 5.14
N ILE A 117 -5.31 -8.77 4.48
CA ILE A 117 -5.61 -8.36 3.10
C ILE A 117 -5.38 -9.52 2.12
N ASP A 118 -4.24 -10.20 2.21
CA ASP A 118 -3.92 -11.36 1.37
C ASP A 118 -4.94 -12.50 1.56
N ASN A 119 -5.41 -12.71 2.79
CA ASN A 119 -6.45 -13.70 3.10
C ASN A 119 -7.79 -13.30 2.49
N PHE A 120 -8.19 -12.04 2.62
CA PHE A 120 -9.41 -11.52 2.01
C PHE A 120 -9.41 -11.73 0.49
N LEU A 121 -8.32 -11.41 -0.21
CA LEU A 121 -8.20 -11.65 -1.65
C LEU A 121 -8.41 -13.12 -2.02
N LYS A 122 -7.87 -14.05 -1.24
CA LYS A 122 -8.03 -15.50 -1.44
C LYS A 122 -9.46 -15.96 -1.17
N GLU A 123 -10.05 -15.52 -0.06
CA GLU A 123 -11.43 -15.85 0.34
C GLU A 123 -12.44 -15.40 -0.72
N LYS A 124 -12.19 -14.24 -1.31
CA LYS A 124 -13.00 -13.66 -2.38
C LYS A 124 -12.60 -14.12 -3.79
N GLN A 125 -11.71 -15.11 -3.88
CA GLN A 125 -11.26 -15.73 -5.13
C GLN A 125 -10.77 -14.71 -6.16
N TYR A 126 -10.14 -13.62 -5.70
CA TYR A 126 -9.63 -12.58 -6.58
C TYR A 126 -10.71 -11.96 -7.49
N SER A 127 -11.94 -11.84 -6.98
CA SER A 127 -13.06 -11.24 -7.71
C SER A 127 -12.80 -9.76 -8.03
N LEU A 128 -13.57 -9.21 -8.99
CA LEU A 128 -13.55 -7.79 -9.32
C LEU A 128 -13.76 -6.92 -8.08
N CYS A 129 -14.76 -7.24 -7.25
CA CYS A 129 -15.06 -6.49 -6.04
C CYS A 129 -13.96 -6.60 -4.98
N ALA A 130 -13.31 -7.76 -4.87
CA ALA A 130 -12.16 -7.91 -3.98
C ALA A 130 -11.02 -6.96 -4.40
N TYR A 131 -10.72 -6.89 -5.70
CA TYR A 131 -9.71 -5.98 -6.23
C TYR A 131 -10.07 -4.51 -6.00
N GLU A 132 -11.32 -4.10 -6.24
CA GLU A 132 -11.77 -2.72 -5.98
C GLU A 132 -11.64 -2.32 -4.51
N ILE A 133 -12.01 -3.21 -3.61
CA ILE A 133 -11.82 -3.02 -2.16
C ILE A 133 -10.34 -2.89 -1.82
N ILE A 134 -9.49 -3.74 -2.41
CA ILE A 134 -8.05 -3.63 -2.22
C ILE A 134 -7.54 -2.30 -2.76
N ARG A 135 -7.96 -1.85 -3.95
CA ARG A 135 -7.56 -0.55 -4.51
C ARG A 135 -7.83 0.61 -3.54
N GLU A 136 -9.01 0.63 -2.94
CA GLU A 136 -9.39 1.63 -1.93
C GLU A 136 -8.56 1.51 -0.63
N GLU A 137 -8.30 0.30 -0.16
CA GLU A 137 -7.45 0.10 1.02
C GLU A 137 -5.99 0.52 0.75
N MET A 138 -5.49 0.31 -0.47
CA MET A 138 -4.16 0.74 -0.89
C MET A 138 -4.10 2.26 -0.98
N ARG A 139 -5.17 2.93 -1.46
CA ARG A 139 -5.30 4.39 -1.41
C ARG A 139 -5.20 4.90 0.03
N ARG A 140 -5.87 4.26 0.99
CA ARG A 140 -5.76 4.59 2.42
C ARG A 140 -4.35 4.38 2.96
N CYS A 141 -3.65 3.32 2.56
CA CYS A 141 -2.25 3.08 2.93
C CYS A 141 -1.32 4.22 2.46
N PHE A 142 -1.47 4.69 1.21
CA PHE A 142 -0.65 5.82 0.71
C PHE A 142 -1.00 7.15 1.37
N LEU A 143 -2.26 7.38 1.75
CA LEU A 143 -2.63 8.54 2.59
C LEU A 143 -1.95 8.47 3.96
N PHE A 144 -1.87 7.28 4.55
CA PHE A 144 -1.14 7.08 5.80
C PHE A 144 0.38 7.28 5.64
N ILE A 145 0.98 6.83 4.52
CA ILE A 145 2.38 7.14 4.19
C ILE A 145 2.62 8.64 4.08
N ASP A 146 1.70 9.40 3.47
CA ASP A 146 1.79 10.86 3.39
C ASP A 146 1.83 11.50 4.79
N GLN A 147 0.97 11.03 5.70
CA GLN A 147 0.95 11.47 7.09
C GLN A 147 2.27 11.18 7.82
N LEU A 148 2.81 9.96 7.69
CA LEU A 148 4.11 9.61 8.27
C LEU A 148 5.23 10.45 7.67
N THR A 149 5.24 10.63 6.34
CA THR A 149 6.28 11.39 5.63
C THR A 149 6.27 12.87 6.01
N LYS A 150 5.09 13.46 6.25
CA LYS A 150 4.96 14.83 6.76
C LYS A 150 5.59 14.98 8.15
N ARG A 151 5.43 14.00 9.04
CA ARG A 151 6.03 14.03 10.38
C ARG A 151 7.55 13.84 10.36
N LEU A 152 8.08 13.15 9.34
CA LEU A 152 9.52 13.00 9.11
C LEU A 152 10.22 14.29 8.62
N LYS A 153 9.46 15.33 8.24
CA LYS A 153 10.02 16.62 7.80
C LYS A 153 10.45 17.54 8.96
N ASN A 154 10.07 17.19 10.20
CA ASN A 154 10.45 17.90 11.41
C ASN A 154 11.70 17.27 12.04
#